data_AF-A0A8D9P8R5-F1
#
_entry.id   AF-A0A8D9P8R5-F1
#
_cell.length_a   1.000
_cell.length_b   1.000
_cell.length_c   1.000
_cell.angle_alpha   90.00
_cell.angle_beta   90.00
_cell.angle_gamma   90.00
#
_symmetry.space_group_name_H-M   'P 1'
#
loop_
_entity.id
_entity.type
_entity.pdbx_description
1 polymer ?
#
loop_
_entity_poly.entity_id
_entity_poly.type
_entity_poly.pdbx_seq_one_letter_code
_entity_poly.pdbx_strand_id
1 'polypeptide(L)'
;MKITAVNAKQPSKPQFKAVNQKYFEWAKKDYSLEKNVSCDWLQRLSFDVFLFKEISPQDGIDTVNAVKKYMKKTDNAIEDLLNSLKKASR
;
A
#
# COMPACT_ATOMS: atom_id res chain seq x y z
N MET A 1 3.10 34.89 33.22
CA MET A 1 2.44 33.91 32.32
C MET A 1 3.12 32.56 32.52
N LYS A 2 2.36 31.50 32.83
CA LYS A 2 2.89 30.13 32.90
C LYS A 2 2.74 29.50 31.51
N ILE A 3 3.85 29.14 30.88
CA ILE A 3 3.85 28.47 29.58
C ILE A 3 3.80 26.96 29.89
N THR A 4 2.62 26.36 29.74
CA THR A 4 2.48 24.91 29.81
C THR A 4 3.02 24.33 28.52
N ALA A 5 4.08 23.52 28.60
CA ALA A 5 4.62 22.81 27.44
C ALA A 5 3.54 21.87 26.87
N VAL A 6 3.12 22.13 25.63
CA VAL A 6 2.30 21.19 24.88
C VAL A 6 3.17 19.99 24.54
N ASN A 7 2.97 18.89 25.24
CA ASN A 7 3.57 17.62 24.90
C ASN A 7 2.99 17.19 23.55
N ALA A 8 3.69 17.52 22.45
CA ALA A 8 3.37 16.98 21.14
C ALA A 8 3.61 15.47 21.22
N LYS A 9 2.54 14.71 21.52
CA LYS A 9 2.57 13.25 21.43
C LYS A 9 3.15 12.91 20.06
N GLN A 10 4.29 12.24 20.05
CA GLN A 10 4.78 11.57 18.85
C GLN A 10 3.59 10.85 18.21
N PRO A 11 3.38 10.93 16.89
CA PRO A 11 2.35 10.15 16.25
C PRO A 11 2.60 8.69 16.64
N SER A 12 1.65 8.11 17.36
CA SER A 12 1.67 6.69 17.68
C SER A 12 1.78 5.96 16.35
N LYS A 13 2.70 4.98 16.28
CA LYS A 13 2.80 4.00 15.18
C LYS A 13 1.41 3.74 14.59
N PRO A 14 1.20 3.83 13.26
CA PRO A 14 -0.11 3.62 12.67
C PRO A 14 -0.69 2.29 13.18
N GLN A 15 -1.83 2.35 13.86
CA GLN A 15 -2.58 1.16 14.22
C GLN A 15 -3.13 0.59 12.91
N PHE A 16 -2.64 -0.60 12.56
CA PHE A 16 -2.94 -1.36 11.36
C PHE A 16 -4.39 -1.21 10.84
N LYS A 17 -4.51 -0.92 9.55
CA LYS A 17 -5.52 -1.54 8.69
C LYS A 17 -4.74 -2.43 7.74
N ALA A 18 -5.03 -3.72 7.74
CA ALA A 18 -4.36 -4.76 6.94
C ALA A 18 -4.30 -4.44 5.43
N VAL A 19 -4.98 -3.41 4.94
CA VAL A 19 -4.91 -2.96 3.55
C VAL A 19 -4.63 -1.46 3.54
N ASN A 20 -3.65 -1.04 2.74
CA ASN A 20 -3.39 0.37 2.54
C ASN A 20 -4.52 1.00 1.73
N GLN A 21 -5.39 1.77 2.40
CA GLN A 21 -6.62 2.30 1.80
C GLN A 21 -6.35 3.26 0.63
N LYS A 22 -5.29 4.06 0.70
CA LYS A 22 -4.91 4.99 -0.38
C LYS A 22 -4.70 4.22 -1.69
N TYR A 23 -3.91 3.15 -1.64
CA TYR A 23 -3.65 2.32 -2.80
C TYR A 23 -4.87 1.50 -3.22
N PHE A 24 -5.66 1.00 -2.27
CA PHE A 24 -6.86 0.25 -2.63
C PHE A 24 -7.90 1.11 -3.37
N GLU A 25 -8.16 2.34 -2.92
CA GLU A 25 -9.09 3.25 -3.62
C GLU A 25 -8.55 3.70 -4.98
N TRP A 26 -7.24 3.93 -5.10
CA TRP A 26 -6.64 4.23 -6.40
C TRP A 26 -6.80 3.05 -7.37
N ALA A 27 -6.53 1.81 -6.93
CA ALA A 27 -6.72 0.63 -7.77
C ALA A 27 -8.17 0.50 -8.27
N LYS A 28 -9.18 0.80 -7.43
CA LYS A 28 -10.58 0.81 -7.87
C LYS A 28 -10.82 1.85 -8.96
N LYS A 29 -10.25 3.05 -8.82
CA LYS A 29 -10.37 4.12 -9.81
C LYS A 29 -9.77 3.70 -11.15
N ASP A 30 -8.53 3.22 -11.16
CA ASP A 30 -7.86 2.75 -12.37
C ASP A 30 -8.67 1.61 -13.02
N TYR A 31 -9.10 0.64 -12.21
CA TYR A 31 -9.89 -0.49 -12.71
C TYR A 31 -11.25 -0.07 -13.27
N SER A 32 -11.89 0.96 -12.72
CA SER A 32 -13.15 1.46 -13.26
C SER A 32 -13.03 1.95 -14.70
N LEU A 33 -11.88 2.56 -15.04
CA LEU A 33 -11.58 3.18 -16.32
C LEU A 33 -10.98 2.18 -17.31
N GLU A 34 -9.88 1.53 -16.93
CA GLU A 34 -9.03 0.75 -17.84
C GLU A 34 -9.20 -0.76 -17.66
N LYS A 35 -10.08 -1.18 -16.72
CA LYS A 35 -10.20 -2.57 -16.27
C LYS A 35 -8.85 -3.16 -15.82
N ASN A 36 -7.89 -2.33 -15.43
CA ASN A 36 -6.61 -2.73 -14.83
C ASN A 36 -6.11 -1.68 -13.82
N VAL A 37 -5.06 -2.00 -13.06
CA VAL A 37 -4.27 -0.98 -12.34
C VAL A 37 -3.24 -0.35 -13.27
N SER A 38 -2.92 0.92 -13.05
CA SER A 38 -1.89 1.63 -13.82
C SER A 38 -0.47 1.19 -13.46
N CYS A 39 0.48 1.47 -14.35
CA CYS A 39 1.91 1.33 -14.04
C CYS A 39 2.32 2.22 -12.86
N ASP A 40 1.75 3.42 -12.75
CA ASP A 40 2.00 4.34 -11.63
C ASP A 40 1.57 3.74 -10.30
N TRP A 41 0.44 3.05 -10.27
CA TRP A 41 -0.02 2.35 -9.08
C TRP A 41 1.00 1.30 -8.62
N LEU A 42 1.49 0.47 -9.55
CA LEU A 42 2.48 -0.58 -9.28
C LEU A 42 3.80 0.02 -8.77
N GLN A 43 4.33 1.02 -9.47
CA GLN A 43 5.60 1.65 -9.13
C GLN A 43 5.52 2.38 -7.80
N ARG A 44 4.43 3.11 -7.55
CA ARG A 44 4.32 3.93 -6.34
C ARG A 44 4.14 3.06 -5.10
N LEU A 45 3.33 1.99 -5.18
CA LEU A 45 3.25 1.01 -4.09
C LEU A 45 4.61 0.35 -3.83
N SER A 46 5.32 -0.04 -4.89
CA SER A 46 6.66 -0.61 -4.81
C SER A 46 7.65 0.33 -4.11
N PHE A 47 7.67 1.63 -4.45
CA PHE A 47 8.56 2.60 -3.80
C PHE A 47 8.21 2.86 -2.34
N ASP A 48 6.93 3.02 -2.02
CA ASP A 48 6.50 3.25 -0.64
C ASP A 48 6.84 2.03 0.25
N VAL A 49 6.88 0.81 -0.30
CA VAL A 49 7.33 -0.39 0.42
C VAL A 49 8.84 -0.58 0.46
N PHE A 50 9.53 -0.49 -0.68
CA PHE A 50 10.95 -0.87 -0.76
C PHE A 50 11.90 0.28 -0.50
N LEU A 51 11.61 1.48 -1.01
CA LEU A 51 12.53 2.62 -0.95
C LEU A 51 12.25 3.50 0.27
N PHE A 52 11.02 3.99 0.41
CA PHE A 52 10.66 4.94 1.47
C PHE A 52 10.32 4.28 2.80
N LYS A 53 10.02 2.97 2.79
CA LYS A 53 9.64 2.20 3.99
C LYS A 53 8.43 2.80 4.73
N GLU A 54 7.55 3.49 4.01
CA GLU A 54 6.30 4.06 4.54
C GLU A 54 5.22 2.99 4.72
N ILE A 55 5.32 1.89 3.97
CA ILE A 55 4.41 0.74 4.02
C ILE A 55 5.24 -0.50 4.33
N SER A 56 4.79 -1.32 5.28
CA SER A 56 5.48 -2.58 5.54
C SER A 56 5.30 -3.55 4.36
N PRO A 57 6.25 -4.48 4.12
CA PRO A 57 6.08 -5.51 3.10
C PRO A 57 4.76 -6.28 3.24
N GLN A 58 4.34 -6.60 4.47
CA GLN A 58 3.10 -7.30 4.75
C GLN A 58 1.86 -6.47 4.36
N ASP A 59 1.82 -5.18 4.73
CA ASP A 59 0.72 -4.30 4.32
C ASP A 59 0.66 -4.14 2.79
N GLY A 60 1.82 -4.13 2.13
CA GLY A 60 1.91 -4.16 0.67
C GLY A 60 1.31 -5.44 0.06
N ILE A 61 1.66 -6.60 0.61
CA ILE A 61 1.13 -7.92 0.20
C ILE A 61 -0.39 -7.94 0.33
N ASP A 62 -0.90 -7.53 1.49
CA ASP A 62 -2.33 -7.57 1.78
C ASP A 62 -3.10 -6.57 0.90
N THR A 63 -2.51 -5.41 0.60
CA THR A 63 -3.06 -4.46 -0.37
C THR A 63 -3.17 -5.06 -1.77
N VAL A 64 -2.11 -5.69 -2.28
CA VAL A 64 -2.12 -6.33 -3.60
C VAL A 64 -3.16 -7.47 -3.63
N ASN A 65 -3.24 -8.28 -2.58
CA ASN A 65 -4.24 -9.36 -2.49
C ASN A 65 -5.68 -8.83 -2.48
N ALA A 66 -5.94 -7.73 -1.77
CA ALA A 66 -7.25 -7.08 -1.78
C ALA A 66 -7.62 -6.56 -3.17
N VAL A 67 -6.67 -5.95 -3.89
CA VAL A 67 -6.87 -5.49 -5.28
C VAL A 67 -7.17 -6.67 -6.20
N LYS A 68 -6.39 -7.76 -6.14
CA LYS A 68 -6.64 -8.98 -6.93
C LYS A 68 -8.05 -9.52 -6.71
N LYS A 69 -8.47 -9.60 -5.44
CA LYS A 69 -9.83 -10.05 -5.07
C LYS A 69 -10.91 -9.12 -5.62
N TYR A 70 -10.70 -7.81 -5.57
CA TYR A 70 -11.64 -6.81 -6.10
C TYR A 70 -11.78 -6.92 -7.62
N MET A 71 -10.67 -6.96 -8.35
CA MET A 71 -10.68 -6.98 -9.82
C MET A 71 -11.07 -8.35 -10.40
N LYS A 72 -11.05 -9.42 -9.58
CA LYS A 72 -11.25 -10.83 -9.98
C LYS A 72 -10.34 -11.25 -11.15
N LYS A 73 -9.19 -10.59 -11.28
CA LYS A 73 -8.18 -10.86 -12.28
C LYS A 73 -6.80 -10.60 -11.69
N THR A 74 -5.80 -11.19 -12.31
CA THR A 74 -4.38 -10.96 -12.02
C THR A 74 -3.63 -10.91 -13.34
N ASP A 75 -2.60 -10.09 -13.42
CA ASP A 75 -1.68 -10.06 -14.55
C ASP A 75 -0.24 -10.26 -14.06
N ASN A 76 0.69 -10.43 -15.00
CA ASN A 76 2.07 -10.74 -14.67
C ASN A 76 2.71 -9.64 -13.82
N ALA A 77 2.39 -8.36 -14.08
CA ALA A 77 2.96 -7.24 -13.34
C ALA A 77 2.51 -7.23 -11.87
N ILE A 78 1.24 -7.55 -11.62
CA ILE A 78 0.71 -7.70 -10.26
C ILE A 78 1.34 -8.89 -9.54
N GLU A 79 1.53 -10.04 -10.22
CA GLU A 79 2.17 -11.21 -9.63
C GLU A 79 3.66 -10.96 -9.34
N ASP A 80 4.38 -10.28 -10.24
CA ASP A 80 5.79 -9.92 -10.06
C ASP A 80 5.98 -8.98 -8.86
N LEU A 81 5.09 -8.00 -8.71
CA LEU A 81 5.08 -7.13 -7.53
C LEU A 81 4.81 -7.94 -6.26
N LEU A 82 3.77 -8.79 -6.25
CA LEU A 82 3.42 -9.63 -5.11
C LEU A 82 4.58 -10.53 -4.68
N ASN A 83 5.27 -11.14 -5.64
CA ASN A 83 6.44 -11.99 -5.38
C ASN A 83 7.61 -11.19 -4.80
N SER A 84 7.85 -9.98 -5.30
CA SER A 84 8.87 -9.08 -4.76
C SER A 84 8.57 -8.68 -3.31
N LEU A 85 7.31 -8.36 -3.01
CA LEU A 85 6.87 -8.01 -1.66
C LEU A 85 7.03 -9.19 -0.69
N LYS A 86 6.64 -10.40 -1.11
CA LYS A 86 6.85 -11.63 -0.32
C LYS A 86 8.31 -11.92 -0.01
N LYS A 87 9.23 -11.62 -0.94
CA LYS A 87 10.67 -11.76 -0.70
C LYS A 87 11.18 -10.77 0.35
N ALA A 88 10.65 -9.55 0.37
CA ALA A 88 11.04 -8.53 1.34
C ALA A 88 10.38 -8.68 2.72
N SER A 89 9.33 -9.51 2.82
CA SER A 89 8.66 -9.82 4.10
C SER A 89 9.31 -10.99 4.86
N ARG A 90 10.31 -11.64 4.27
CA ARG A 90 11.11 -12.70 4.90
C ARG A 90 12.34 -12.10 5.56
#